data_AF-A0A0K2UW13-F1
#
_entry.id   AF-A0A0K2UW13-F1
#
_cell.length_a   1.000
_cell.length_b   1.000
_cell.length_c   1.000
_cell.angle_alpha   90.00
_cell.angle_beta   90.00
_cell.angle_gamma   90.00
#
_symmetry.space_group_name_H-M   'P 1'
#
loop_
_entity.id
_entity.type
_entity.pdbx_description
1 polymer ?
#
loop_
_entity_poly.entity_id
_entity_poly.type
_entity_poly.pdbx_seq_one_letter_code
_entity_poly.pdbx_strand_id
1 'polypeptide(L)'
;EYGKVEDENEEDVDLDDHIMLNDTTELASGLPMHFRCAANSLNLVTTNDYKKALKPRNGEYTILYYPTSAKLTKTWNYYNKSTKLSDTVSKNFTKAIITPTVTRWSSVHDSLQRTRKKKDKDPSSFQSVLAAANVKSFTPQQYDFLDKCVIVIKPMTDTLDHLQGDEAMFLRHLLPTI
;
A
#
# COMPACT_ATOMS: atom_id res chain seq x y z
N GLU A 1 33.32 50.33 -24.92
CA GLU A 1 33.58 48.91 -25.16
C GLU A 1 33.29 48.17 -23.87
N TYR A 2 32.39 47.19 -23.89
CA TYR A 2 32.26 46.04 -22.98
C TYR A 2 30.89 45.42 -23.28
N GLY A 3 30.88 44.54 -24.27
CA GLY A 3 29.92 43.45 -24.33
C GLY A 3 30.59 42.21 -23.77
N LYS A 4 29.82 41.36 -23.07
CA LYS A 4 29.51 39.98 -23.46
C LYS A 4 28.61 39.34 -22.38
N VAL A 5 27.57 38.69 -22.87
CA VAL A 5 26.54 37.90 -22.17
C VAL A 5 27.07 36.46 -21.95
N GLU A 6 26.30 35.65 -21.23
CA GLU A 6 26.29 34.16 -21.20
C GLU A 6 27.20 33.53 -20.11
N ASP A 7 26.82 32.47 -19.39
CA ASP A 7 25.61 31.64 -19.47
C ASP A 7 25.40 30.83 -18.20
N GLU A 8 24.17 30.33 -18.06
CA GLU A 8 23.64 29.45 -17.03
C GLU A 8 24.27 28.05 -17.11
N ASN A 9 24.79 27.54 -15.99
CA ASN A 9 25.16 26.12 -15.89
C ASN A 9 23.90 25.31 -15.54
N GLU A 10 23.19 24.85 -16.57
CA GLU A 10 22.32 23.67 -16.48
C GLU A 10 23.22 22.43 -16.48
N GLU A 11 23.25 21.70 -15.36
CA GLU A 11 23.85 20.37 -15.32
C GLU A 11 22.92 19.38 -16.04
N ASP A 12 23.23 19.10 -17.30
CA ASP A 12 22.65 18.00 -18.07
C ASP A 12 22.96 16.66 -17.38
N VAL A 13 21.93 16.00 -16.88
CA VAL A 13 22.01 14.61 -16.41
C VAL A 13 21.79 13.71 -17.62
N ASP A 14 22.88 13.13 -18.10
CA ASP A 14 22.95 12.20 -19.22
C ASP A 14 21.98 11.02 -19.02
N LEU A 15 20.90 11.01 -19.81
CA LEU A 15 19.86 9.98 -19.80
C LEU A 15 20.12 8.99 -20.93
N ASP A 16 21.16 8.18 -20.78
CA ASP A 16 21.48 7.13 -21.75
C ASP A 16 21.47 5.76 -21.07
N ASP A 17 20.26 5.26 -20.80
CA ASP A 17 20.00 3.88 -20.38
C ASP A 17 19.43 3.12 -21.60
N HIS A 18 20.29 2.94 -22.60
CA HIS A 18 20.02 2.10 -23.75
C HIS A 18 19.83 0.64 -23.28
N ILE A 19 18.58 0.15 -23.30
CA ILE A 19 18.25 -1.27 -23.07
C ILE A 19 18.83 -2.08 -24.24
N MET A 20 20.08 -2.53 -24.10
CA MET A 20 20.70 -3.45 -25.04
C MET A 20 20.20 -4.87 -24.76
N LEU A 21 19.21 -5.31 -25.54
CA LEU A 21 18.91 -6.73 -25.70
C LEU A 21 20.05 -7.34 -26.55
N ASN A 22 21.12 -7.75 -25.88
CA ASN A 22 22.19 -8.50 -26.53
C ASN A 22 21.67 -9.90 -26.91
N ASP A 23 21.24 -10.05 -28.16
CA ASP A 23 21.27 -11.33 -28.87
C ASP A 23 22.73 -11.71 -29.10
N THR A 24 23.40 -12.23 -28.07
CA THR A 24 24.73 -12.83 -28.22
C THR A 24 24.60 -14.33 -28.07
N THR A 25 24.60 -15.00 -29.22
CA THR A 25 25.01 -16.39 -29.38
C THR A 25 26.44 -16.56 -28.88
N GLU A 26 26.62 -16.65 -27.58
CA GLU A 26 27.79 -17.22 -26.92
C GLU A 26 27.36 -17.60 -25.51
N LEU A 27 27.53 -18.88 -25.18
CA LEU A 27 27.14 -19.49 -23.92
C LEU A 27 27.99 -18.91 -22.79
N ALA A 28 27.68 -17.69 -22.36
CA ALA A 28 28.26 -17.08 -21.18
C ALA A 28 27.87 -17.95 -19.98
N SER A 29 28.87 -18.54 -19.34
CA SER A 29 28.76 -19.36 -18.11
C SER A 29 28.36 -18.53 -16.87
N GLY A 30 27.66 -17.42 -17.06
CA GLY A 30 27.19 -16.50 -16.04
C GLY A 30 25.67 -16.46 -16.00
N LEU A 31 25.10 -16.33 -14.80
CA LEU A 31 23.67 -16.09 -14.63
C LEU A 31 23.27 -14.78 -15.32
N PRO A 32 22.05 -14.69 -15.89
CA PRO A 32 21.54 -13.45 -16.45
C PRO A 32 21.58 -12.29 -15.45
N MET A 33 21.65 -11.07 -15.98
CA MET A 33 21.58 -9.85 -15.18
C MET A 33 20.31 -9.82 -14.33
N HIS A 34 20.46 -9.59 -13.02
CA HIS A 34 19.34 -9.58 -12.09
C HIS A 34 18.59 -8.24 -12.13
N PHE A 35 17.40 -8.22 -12.73
CA PHE A 35 16.52 -7.05 -12.70
C PHE A 35 15.77 -6.92 -11.37
N ARG A 36 15.57 -5.68 -10.90
CA ARG A 36 14.75 -5.41 -9.71
C ARG A 36 13.27 -5.58 -10.07
N CYS A 37 12.51 -6.24 -9.20
CA CYS A 37 11.06 -6.36 -9.35
C CYS A 37 10.40 -4.99 -9.19
N ALA A 38 9.75 -4.48 -10.23
CA ALA A 38 9.06 -3.19 -10.25
C ALA A 38 8.00 -3.08 -9.14
N ALA A 39 7.18 -4.11 -8.95
CA ALA A 39 6.16 -4.14 -7.89
C ALA A 39 6.79 -4.07 -6.49
N ASN A 40 7.97 -4.67 -6.28
CA ASN A 40 8.69 -4.54 -5.02
C ASN A 40 9.26 -3.12 -4.84
N SER A 41 9.81 -2.52 -5.90
CA SER A 41 10.27 -1.12 -5.86
C SER A 41 9.14 -0.16 -5.52
N LEU A 42 7.96 -0.31 -6.15
CA LEU A 42 6.78 0.49 -5.86
C LEU A 42 6.33 0.33 -4.39
N ASN A 43 6.25 -0.90 -3.88
CA ASN A 43 5.94 -1.14 -2.47
C ASN A 43 6.92 -0.45 -1.52
N LEU A 44 8.22 -0.44 -1.84
CA LEU A 44 9.23 0.25 -1.04
C LEU A 44 9.04 1.76 -1.06
N VAL A 45 8.81 2.35 -2.24
CA VAL A 45 8.54 3.80 -2.40
C VAL A 45 7.31 4.19 -1.58
N THR A 46 6.19 3.51 -1.76
CA THR A 46 4.96 3.77 -1.00
C THR A 46 5.18 3.66 0.50
N THR A 47 5.90 2.63 0.95
CA THR A 47 6.19 2.43 2.38
C THR A 47 7.03 3.56 2.95
N ASN A 48 8.05 4.01 2.22
CA ASN A 48 8.94 5.07 2.65
C ASN A 48 8.21 6.42 2.71
N ASP A 49 7.40 6.74 1.70
CA ASP A 49 6.65 7.99 1.66
C ASP A 49 5.54 8.02 2.70
N TYR A 50 4.88 6.89 2.93
CA TYR A 50 3.94 6.75 4.04
C TYR A 50 4.60 7.00 5.40
N LYS A 51 5.77 6.41 5.66
CA LYS A 51 6.53 6.66 6.90
C LYS A 51 6.94 8.12 7.05
N LYS A 52 7.30 8.79 5.95
CA LYS A 52 7.60 10.22 5.96
C LYS A 52 6.36 11.05 6.28
N ALA A 53 5.21 10.73 5.68
CA ALA A 53 3.94 11.42 5.94
C ALA A 53 3.52 11.35 7.42
N LEU A 54 3.87 10.27 8.12
CA LEU A 54 3.58 10.06 9.55
C LEU A 54 4.50 10.79 10.53
N LYS A 55 5.52 11.51 10.06
CA LYS A 55 6.43 12.24 10.95
C LYS A 55 5.69 13.39 11.64
N PRO A 56 5.98 13.68 12.94
CA PRO A 56 5.25 14.69 13.74
C PRO A 56 5.21 16.10 13.13
N ARG A 57 6.19 16.43 12.28
CA ARG A 57 6.28 17.72 11.58
C ARG A 57 5.14 17.95 10.58
N ASN A 58 4.38 16.91 10.22
CA ASN A 58 3.44 16.91 9.09
C ASN A 58 1.94 16.99 9.46
N GLY A 59 1.61 17.34 10.71
CA GLY A 59 0.30 17.91 11.05
C GLY A 59 -0.81 16.98 11.56
N GLU A 60 -2.05 17.49 11.47
CA GLU A 60 -3.31 17.00 12.07
C GLU A 60 -3.68 15.55 11.68
N TYR A 61 -3.19 15.05 10.55
CA TYR A 61 -3.43 13.68 10.06
C TYR A 61 -3.04 12.60 11.08
N THR A 62 -1.97 12.82 11.83
CA THR A 62 -1.46 11.87 12.81
C THR A 62 -2.40 11.65 13.99
N ILE A 63 -3.22 12.67 14.32
CA ILE A 63 -4.19 12.64 15.42
C ILE A 63 -5.26 11.57 15.18
N LEU A 64 -5.72 11.42 13.94
CA LEU A 64 -6.69 10.38 13.57
C LEU A 64 -6.00 9.06 13.23
N TYR A 65 -4.82 9.10 12.62
CA TYR A 65 -4.11 7.90 12.20
C TYR A 65 -3.78 6.94 13.35
N TYR A 66 -3.00 7.39 14.34
CA TYR A 66 -2.50 6.51 15.41
C TYR A 66 -3.61 5.80 16.20
N PRO A 67 -4.66 6.49 16.70
CA PRO A 67 -5.72 5.81 17.44
C PRO A 67 -6.54 4.87 16.56
N THR A 68 -6.75 5.22 15.29
CA THR A 68 -7.51 4.37 14.34
C THR A 68 -6.71 3.10 14.01
N SER A 69 -5.43 3.27 13.67
CA SER A 69 -4.52 2.18 13.35
C SER A 69 -4.32 1.22 14.53
N ALA A 70 -4.26 1.75 15.77
CA ALA A 70 -4.21 0.95 16.98
C ALA A 70 -5.47 0.08 17.18
N LYS A 71 -6.68 0.63 16.94
CA LYS A 71 -7.94 -0.12 17.01
C LYS A 71 -7.99 -1.26 15.99
N LEU A 72 -7.62 -0.97 14.74
CA LEU A 72 -7.56 -1.96 13.67
C LEU A 72 -6.56 -3.07 13.98
N THR A 73 -5.32 -2.69 14.31
CA THR A 73 -4.24 -3.63 14.62
C THR A 73 -4.59 -4.52 15.82
N LYS A 74 -5.21 -3.96 16.87
CA LYS A 74 -5.70 -4.74 18.01
C LYS A 74 -6.75 -5.77 17.60
N THR A 75 -7.71 -5.36 16.76
CA THR A 75 -8.77 -6.25 16.26
C THR A 75 -8.18 -7.38 15.42
N TRP A 76 -7.30 -7.07 14.46
CA TRP A 76 -6.66 -8.06 13.60
C TRP A 76 -5.79 -9.04 14.39
N ASN A 77 -4.93 -8.53 15.27
CA ASN A 77 -4.05 -9.37 16.08
C ASN A 77 -4.84 -10.29 17.01
N TYR A 78 -5.94 -9.80 17.59
CA TYR A 78 -6.74 -10.61 18.48
C TYR A 78 -7.57 -11.64 17.71
N TYR A 79 -8.07 -11.29 16.53
CA TYR A 79 -8.74 -12.23 15.62
C TYR A 79 -7.83 -13.42 15.26
N ASN A 80 -6.56 -13.16 14.91
CA ASN A 80 -5.62 -14.22 14.56
C ASN A 80 -5.19 -15.11 15.75
N LYS A 81 -5.28 -14.58 16.98
CA LYS A 81 -4.83 -15.29 18.19
C LYS A 81 -5.96 -16.00 18.93
N SER A 82 -7.20 -15.54 18.81
CA SER A 82 -8.32 -15.98 19.62
C SER A 82 -9.31 -16.79 18.80
N THR A 83 -9.39 -18.10 19.08
CA THR A 83 -10.41 -18.98 18.49
C THR A 83 -11.82 -18.47 18.76
N LYS A 84 -12.07 -17.94 19.97
CA LYS A 84 -13.38 -17.36 20.33
C LYS A 84 -13.78 -16.20 19.42
N LEU A 85 -12.83 -15.32 19.10
CA LEU A 85 -13.11 -14.20 18.20
C LEU A 85 -13.22 -14.67 16.76
N SER A 86 -12.39 -15.61 16.34
CA SER A 86 -12.47 -16.23 15.01
C SER A 86 -13.83 -16.90 14.77
N ASP A 87 -14.35 -17.65 15.76
CA ASP A 87 -15.68 -18.26 15.72
C ASP A 87 -16.78 -17.21 15.68
N THR A 88 -16.64 -16.14 16.47
CA THR A 88 -17.60 -15.03 16.49
C THR A 88 -17.65 -14.34 15.13
N VAL A 89 -16.50 -14.10 14.51
CA VAL A 89 -16.40 -13.55 13.14
C VAL A 89 -17.04 -14.52 12.16
N SER A 90 -16.74 -15.82 12.23
CA SER A 90 -17.28 -16.82 11.30
C SER A 90 -18.81 -16.93 11.38
N LYS A 91 -19.40 -16.72 12.56
CA LYS A 91 -20.85 -16.69 12.78
C LYS A 91 -21.51 -15.40 12.26
N ASN A 92 -20.82 -14.26 12.39
CA ASN A 92 -21.38 -12.94 12.10
C ASN A 92 -20.98 -12.40 10.71
N PHE A 93 -19.96 -12.96 10.07
CA PHE A 93 -19.34 -12.46 8.85
C PHE A 93 -19.34 -13.57 7.81
N THR A 94 -19.77 -13.24 6.60
CA THR A 94 -19.69 -14.14 5.43
C THR A 94 -18.26 -14.35 4.93
N LYS A 95 -17.32 -13.47 5.30
CA LYS A 95 -15.91 -13.55 4.92
C LYS A 95 -15.01 -13.25 6.12
N ALA A 96 -13.98 -14.08 6.32
CA ALA A 96 -12.96 -13.94 7.35
C ALA A 96 -12.19 -12.62 7.28
N ILE A 97 -11.91 -11.96 8.41
CA ILE A 97 -11.18 -10.67 8.45
C ILE A 97 -9.82 -10.79 7.72
N ILE A 98 -9.47 -9.78 6.91
CA ILE A 98 -8.12 -9.67 6.32
C ILE A 98 -7.22 -9.01 7.33
N THR A 99 -6.11 -9.66 7.64
CA THR A 99 -5.01 -9.02 8.37
C THR A 99 -4.01 -8.50 7.34
N PRO A 100 -3.65 -7.20 7.37
CA PRO A 100 -2.70 -6.66 6.42
C PRO A 100 -1.31 -7.28 6.60
N THR A 101 -0.66 -7.60 5.50
CA THR A 101 0.76 -7.98 5.48
C THR A 101 1.63 -6.74 5.32
N VAL A 102 2.67 -6.62 6.16
CA VAL A 102 3.57 -5.45 6.21
C VAL A 102 4.27 -5.13 4.88
N THR A 103 4.34 -6.12 3.98
CA THR A 103 5.08 -6.06 2.72
C THR A 103 4.20 -5.77 1.49
N ARG A 104 2.87 -5.70 1.62
CA ARG A 104 1.96 -5.55 0.47
C ARG A 104 0.86 -4.54 0.74
N TRP A 105 0.91 -3.40 0.05
CA TRP A 105 -0.10 -2.34 0.15
C TRP A 105 -1.49 -2.77 -0.33
N SER A 106 -1.60 -3.71 -1.28
CA SER A 106 -2.88 -4.32 -1.69
C SER A 106 -3.60 -4.96 -0.50
N SER A 107 -2.86 -5.67 0.37
CA SER A 107 -3.43 -6.29 1.58
C SER A 107 -3.93 -5.25 2.60
N VAL A 108 -3.23 -4.11 2.72
CA VAL A 108 -3.65 -2.97 3.55
C VAL A 108 -4.96 -2.41 3.03
N HIS A 109 -5.04 -2.07 1.75
CA HIS A 109 -6.27 -1.56 1.14
C HIS A 109 -7.45 -2.52 1.33
N ASP A 110 -7.25 -3.80 1.04
CA ASP A 110 -8.32 -4.80 1.14
C ASP A 110 -8.83 -4.94 2.57
N SER A 111 -7.93 -4.89 3.56
CA SER A 111 -8.31 -4.94 4.98
C SER A 111 -9.16 -3.73 5.40
N LEU A 112 -8.81 -2.52 4.94
CA LEU A 112 -9.56 -1.30 5.23
C LEU A 112 -10.90 -1.31 4.51
N GLN A 113 -10.91 -1.63 3.22
CA GLN A 113 -12.13 -1.70 2.41
C GLN A 113 -13.11 -2.75 2.96
N ARG A 114 -12.61 -3.90 3.41
CA ARG A 114 -13.43 -4.93 4.05
C ARG A 114 -14.09 -4.44 5.34
N THR A 115 -13.30 -3.75 6.17
CA THR A 115 -13.76 -3.20 7.45
C THR A 115 -14.90 -2.20 7.20
N ARG A 116 -14.74 -1.32 6.21
CA ARG A 116 -15.75 -0.34 5.79
C ARG A 116 -17.02 -0.99 5.26
N LYS A 117 -16.90 -1.89 4.28
CA LYS A 117 -18.03 -2.61 3.68
C LYS A 117 -18.85 -3.37 4.73
N LYS A 118 -18.20 -3.97 5.73
CA LYS A 118 -18.92 -4.67 6.80
C LYS A 118 -19.66 -3.71 7.72
N LYS A 119 -19.02 -2.61 8.14
CA LYS A 119 -19.70 -1.57 8.91
C LYS A 119 -20.95 -1.09 8.19
N ASP A 120 -20.89 -0.86 6.87
CA ASP A 120 -22.03 -0.31 6.11
C ASP A 120 -23.15 -1.35 5.89
N LYS A 121 -22.79 -2.61 5.62
CA LYS A 121 -23.78 -3.68 5.41
C LYS A 121 -24.47 -4.11 6.71
N ASP A 122 -23.71 -4.15 7.80
CA ASP A 122 -24.16 -4.76 9.05
C ASP A 122 -23.43 -4.15 10.27
N PRO A 123 -23.88 -2.96 10.71
CA PRO A 123 -23.24 -2.24 11.81
C PRO A 123 -23.27 -3.00 13.14
N SER A 124 -24.35 -3.75 13.42
CA SER A 124 -24.55 -4.43 14.70
C SER A 124 -23.56 -5.59 14.87
N SER A 125 -23.43 -6.47 13.88
CA SER A 125 -22.43 -7.55 13.93
C SER A 125 -21.00 -7.02 13.93
N PHE A 126 -20.72 -5.93 13.22
CA PHE A 126 -19.41 -5.29 13.28
C PHE A 126 -19.10 -4.80 14.70
N GLN A 127 -20.06 -4.14 15.34
CA GLN A 127 -19.97 -3.68 16.71
C GLN A 127 -19.78 -4.83 17.70
N SER A 128 -20.47 -5.96 17.52
CA SER A 128 -20.29 -7.16 18.34
C SER A 128 -18.88 -7.72 18.26
N VAL A 129 -18.26 -7.70 17.07
CA VAL A 129 -16.86 -8.14 16.89
C VAL A 129 -15.89 -7.18 17.56
N LEU A 130 -16.10 -5.86 17.46
CA LEU A 130 -15.27 -4.89 18.18
C LEU A 130 -15.40 -5.05 19.70
N ALA A 131 -16.62 -5.26 20.20
CA ALA A 131 -16.88 -5.51 21.62
C ALA A 131 -16.19 -6.81 22.08
N ALA A 132 -16.32 -7.90 21.32
CA ALA A 132 -15.62 -9.15 21.58
C ALA A 132 -14.10 -8.99 21.56
N ALA A 133 -13.58 -8.08 20.73
CA ALA A 133 -12.17 -7.72 20.69
C ALA A 133 -11.70 -6.73 21.78
N ASN A 134 -12.62 -6.30 22.65
CA ASN A 134 -12.40 -5.24 23.63
C ASN A 134 -11.83 -3.96 22.98
N VAL A 135 -12.41 -3.58 21.83
CA VAL A 135 -12.08 -2.39 21.06
C VAL A 135 -13.28 -1.45 21.09
N LYS A 136 -13.04 -0.20 21.49
CA LYS A 136 -14.08 0.84 21.42
C LYS A 136 -14.46 1.10 19.96
N SER A 137 -15.73 1.36 19.72
CA SER A 137 -16.24 1.78 18.40
C SER A 137 -15.41 2.90 17.80
N PHE A 138 -15.31 2.92 16.47
CA PHE A 138 -14.72 4.04 15.76
C PHE A 138 -15.65 5.25 15.86
N THR A 139 -15.07 6.44 16.02
CA THR A 139 -15.84 7.70 15.96
C THR A 139 -16.22 8.00 14.50
N PRO A 140 -17.18 8.90 14.24
CA PRO A 140 -17.52 9.32 12.87
C PRO A 140 -16.29 9.81 12.09
N GLN A 141 -15.45 10.67 12.72
CA GLN A 141 -14.20 11.16 12.12
C GLN A 141 -13.22 10.04 11.77
N GLN A 142 -13.16 8.96 12.57
CA GLN A 142 -12.32 7.81 12.25
C GLN A 142 -12.87 6.99 11.08
N TYR A 143 -14.19 6.92 10.91
CA TYR A 143 -14.78 6.29 9.73
C TYR A 143 -14.52 7.11 8.46
N ASP A 144 -14.71 8.42 8.51
CA ASP A 144 -14.41 9.32 7.38
C ASP A 144 -12.92 9.27 7.00
N PHE A 145 -12.06 9.17 8.02
CA PHE A 145 -10.62 8.96 7.83
C PHE A 145 -10.35 7.65 7.07
N LEU A 146 -10.97 6.54 7.47
CA LEU A 146 -10.80 5.26 6.80
C LEU A 146 -11.30 5.28 5.35
N ASP A 147 -12.40 5.98 5.08
CA ASP A 147 -12.89 6.16 3.70
C ASP A 147 -11.87 6.90 2.83
N LYS A 148 -11.27 7.98 3.35
CA LYS A 148 -10.19 8.70 2.67
C LYS A 148 -8.97 7.82 2.44
N CYS A 149 -8.56 7.03 3.43
CA CYS A 149 -7.44 6.10 3.28
C CYS A 149 -7.69 5.06 2.17
N VAL A 150 -8.90 4.49 2.08
CA VAL A 150 -9.25 3.55 1.01
C VAL A 150 -9.10 4.21 -0.36
N ILE A 151 -9.61 5.43 -0.52
CA ILE A 151 -9.52 6.18 -1.79
C ILE A 151 -8.07 6.48 -2.16
N VAL A 152 -7.27 6.96 -1.21
CA VAL A 152 -5.87 7.37 -1.46
C VAL A 152 -4.99 6.17 -1.80
N ILE A 153 -5.20 5.02 -1.16
CA ILE A 153 -4.37 3.82 -1.38
C ILE A 153 -4.79 3.09 -2.67
N LYS A 154 -6.04 3.22 -3.11
CA LYS A 154 -6.59 2.52 -4.28
C LYS A 154 -5.73 2.59 -5.56
N PRO A 155 -5.32 3.77 -6.07
CA PRO A 155 -4.50 3.84 -7.29
C PRO A 155 -3.17 3.09 -7.14
N MET A 156 -2.54 3.14 -5.97
CA MET A 156 -1.29 2.41 -5.72
C MET A 156 -1.52 0.89 -5.77
N THR A 157 -2.65 0.42 -5.27
CA THR A 157 -2.97 -1.02 -5.30
C THR A 157 -3.38 -1.49 -6.69
N ASP A 158 -4.06 -0.65 -7.47
CA ASP A 158 -4.38 -0.98 -8.85
C ASP A 158 -3.12 -1.11 -9.70
N THR A 159 -2.15 -0.20 -9.49
CA THR A 159 -0.84 -0.30 -10.13
C THR A 159 -0.08 -1.55 -9.69
N LEU A 160 -0.08 -1.88 -8.40
CA LEU A 160 0.57 -3.09 -7.89
C LEU A 160 -0.05 -4.35 -8.47
N ASP A 161 -1.38 -4.43 -8.49
CA ASP A 161 -2.12 -5.58 -9.00
C ASP A 161 -1.92 -5.71 -10.53
N HIS A 162 -1.80 -4.58 -11.25
CA HIS A 162 -1.40 -4.59 -12.66
C HIS A 162 0.01 -5.16 -12.83
N LEU A 163 1.02 -4.59 -12.15
CA LEU A 163 2.43 -5.01 -12.27
C LEU A 163 2.69 -6.45 -11.78
N GLN A 164 1.81 -7.00 -10.93
CA GLN A 164 1.88 -8.38 -10.42
C GLN A 164 1.03 -9.36 -11.23
N GLY A 165 0.33 -8.91 -12.26
CA GLY A 165 -0.45 -9.79 -13.13
C GLY A 165 0.41 -10.74 -13.94
N ASP A 166 -0.10 -11.94 -14.19
CA ASP A 166 0.62 -12.95 -15.00
C ASP A 166 0.41 -12.73 -16.52
N GLU A 167 -0.58 -11.92 -16.91
CA GLU A 167 -0.92 -11.66 -18.30
C GLU A 167 -0.33 -10.33 -18.80
N ALA A 168 0.38 -10.38 -19.94
CA ALA A 168 0.88 -9.22 -20.67
C ALA A 168 1.79 -8.24 -19.88
N MET A 169 2.49 -8.72 -18.85
CA MET A 169 3.49 -7.90 -18.15
C MET A 169 4.81 -7.81 -18.91
N PHE A 170 4.97 -6.75 -19.67
CA PHE A 170 6.22 -6.35 -20.31
C PHE A 170 6.73 -5.06 -19.66
N LEU A 171 8.05 -4.83 -19.68
CA LEU A 171 8.67 -3.65 -19.07
C LEU A 171 8.07 -2.32 -19.57
N ARG A 172 7.49 -2.29 -20.79
CA ARG A 172 6.75 -1.12 -21.33
C ARG A 172 5.54 -0.68 -20.47
N HIS A 173 4.96 -1.58 -19.68
CA HIS A 173 3.86 -1.26 -18.77
C HIS A 173 4.34 -0.56 -17.49
N LEU A 174 5.65 -0.54 -17.25
CA LEU A 174 6.24 0.15 -16.09
C LEU A 174 6.26 1.67 -16.28
N LEU A 175 6.66 2.17 -17.45
CA LEU A 175 6.79 3.61 -17.69
C LEU A 175 5.48 4.40 -17.46
N PRO A 176 4.30 3.92 -17.89
CA PRO A 176 3.03 4.61 -17.63
C PRO A 176 2.56 4.56 -16.17
N THR A 177 3.25 3.80 -15.30
CA THR A 177 2.83 3.58 -13.90
C THR A 177 3.66 4.34 -12.87
N ILE A 178 4.72 5.04 -13.31
CA ILE A 178 5.59 5.91 -12.50
C ILE A 178 5.17 7.36 -12.76
#